data_AF-A0A6J1CXZ1-F1
#
_entry.id   AF-A0A6J1CXZ1-F1
#
_cell.length_a   1.000
_cell.length_b   1.000
_cell.length_c   1.000
_cell.angle_alpha   90.00
_cell.angle_beta   90.00
_cell.angle_gamma   90.00
#
_symmetry.space_group_name_H-M   'P 1'
#
loop_
_entity.id
_entity.type
_entity.pdbx_description
1 polymer ?
#
loop_
_entity_poly.entity_id
_entity_poly.type
_entity_poly.pdbx_seq_one_letter_code
_entity_poly.pdbx_strand_id
1 'polypeptide(L)'
;MSSVERYDVERDEWVALDGLPRFRAGCVGFFVGNGEKREFWVMGGYGESRTISGVFPVDEYYRDAVVMELRSGNGGGRWRQIGDMWEEGERRRLGKIVVIDNYNRGQPGIFMLDGDEFFRYEMASNRWVEESRVPRKSPFNSSYGLVALNGELYVISLMKTESAEARRLRHHKKGGTLYMQIYNPQKKTWRSLVTRSPFHHPMDFDTAAMCTVRM
;
A
#
# COMPACT_ATOMS: atom_id res chain seq x y z
N MET A 1 12.04 -10.81 -17.02
CA MET A 1 11.10 -11.69 -16.28
C MET A 1 9.84 -10.89 -16.01
N SER A 2 8.68 -11.29 -16.53
CA SER A 2 7.38 -10.67 -16.20
C SER A 2 6.34 -11.73 -15.86
N SER A 3 6.80 -12.88 -15.35
CA SER A 3 5.96 -14.03 -15.01
C SER A 3 4.94 -13.70 -13.93
N VAL A 4 3.78 -14.35 -14.03
CA VAL A 4 2.70 -14.28 -13.06
C VAL A 4 2.27 -15.70 -12.76
N GLU A 5 2.09 -16.01 -11.48
CA GLU A 5 1.67 -17.33 -11.02
C GLU A 5 0.55 -17.16 -10.00
N ARG A 6 -0.36 -18.14 -9.96
CA ARG A 6 -1.41 -18.25 -8.97
C ARG A 6 -1.20 -19.52 -8.17
N TYR A 7 -1.09 -19.37 -6.85
CA TYR A 7 -1.10 -20.51 -5.95
C TYR A 7 -2.53 -21.04 -5.77
N ASP A 8 -2.73 -22.31 -6.10
CA ASP A 8 -3.96 -23.06 -5.89
C ASP A 8 -3.90 -23.76 -4.53
N VAL A 9 -4.68 -23.27 -3.58
CA VAL A 9 -4.67 -23.76 -2.19
C VAL A 9 -5.26 -25.17 -2.08
N GLU A 10 -6.21 -25.55 -2.94
CA GLU A 10 -6.84 -26.87 -2.88
C GLU A 10 -5.90 -27.97 -3.40
N ARG A 11 -5.07 -27.61 -4.38
CA ARG A 11 -4.12 -28.51 -5.03
C ARG A 11 -2.69 -28.41 -4.50
N ASP A 12 -2.40 -27.39 -3.70
CA ASP A 12 -1.05 -27.06 -3.23
C ASP A 12 -0.04 -26.89 -4.38
N GLU A 13 -0.45 -26.20 -5.44
CA GLU A 13 0.31 -26.07 -6.68
C GLU A 13 0.38 -24.63 -7.17
N TRP A 14 1.52 -24.23 -7.73
CA TRP A 14 1.65 -22.97 -8.47
C TRP A 14 1.23 -23.17 -9.92
N VAL A 15 0.29 -22.35 -10.38
CA VAL A 15 -0.23 -22.37 -11.76
C VAL A 15 0.26 -21.12 -12.49
N ALA A 16 0.98 -21.32 -13.58
CA ALA A 16 1.43 -20.23 -14.45
C ALA A 16 0.23 -19.52 -15.10
N LEU A 17 0.27 -18.19 -15.13
CA LEU A 17 -0.67 -17.33 -15.82
C LEU A 17 0.03 -16.54 -16.94
N ASP A 18 -0.74 -15.83 -17.75
CA ASP A 18 -0.19 -14.87 -18.70
C ASP A 18 0.69 -13.85 -17.98
N GLY A 19 1.91 -13.63 -18.49
CA GLY A 19 2.86 -12.70 -17.91
C GLY A 19 2.40 -11.24 -18.05
N LEU A 20 2.84 -10.38 -17.12
CA LEU A 20 2.63 -8.94 -17.20
C LEU A 20 3.23 -8.37 -18.50
N PRO A 21 2.63 -7.31 -19.08
CA PRO A 21 3.16 -6.68 -20.30
C PRO A 21 4.59 -6.18 -20.14
N ARG A 22 4.98 -5.78 -18.92
CA ARG A 22 6.32 -5.33 -18.54
C ARG A 22 6.64 -5.84 -17.14
N PHE A 23 7.92 -6.15 -16.89
CA PHE A 23 8.40 -6.42 -15.54
C PHE A 23 8.09 -5.23 -14.63
N ARG A 24 7.59 -5.47 -13.43
CA ARG A 24 7.40 -4.45 -12.40
C ARG A 24 7.61 -5.06 -11.01
N ALA A 25 8.37 -4.37 -10.18
CA ALA A 25 8.59 -4.67 -8.77
C ALA A 25 8.03 -3.54 -7.90
N GLY A 26 7.71 -3.84 -6.64
CA GLY A 26 7.14 -2.85 -5.72
C GLY A 26 5.76 -2.31 -6.11
N CYS A 27 5.06 -2.98 -7.03
CA CYS A 27 3.68 -2.66 -7.40
C CYS A 27 2.67 -3.19 -6.38
N VAL A 28 1.46 -2.65 -6.39
CA VAL A 28 0.36 -3.09 -5.51
C VAL A 28 -0.71 -3.80 -6.33
N GLY A 29 -1.09 -5.00 -5.87
CA GLY A 29 -2.11 -5.83 -6.50
C GLY A 29 -3.42 -5.84 -5.71
N PHE A 30 -4.56 -5.76 -6.37
CA PHE A 30 -5.88 -5.84 -5.73
C PHE A 30 -6.98 -6.32 -6.68
N PHE A 31 -8.11 -6.72 -6.11
CA PHE A 31 -9.26 -7.20 -6.88
C PHE A 31 -10.37 -6.15 -6.97
N VAL A 32 -11.02 -6.10 -8.12
CA VAL A 32 -12.18 -5.25 -8.39
C VAL A 32 -13.32 -6.11 -8.93
N GLY A 33 -14.55 -5.79 -8.54
CA GLY A 33 -15.75 -6.51 -8.98
C GLY A 33 -16.11 -7.70 -8.10
N ASN A 34 -17.23 -8.34 -8.40
CA ASN A 34 -17.80 -9.44 -7.65
C ASN A 34 -18.23 -10.59 -8.58
N GLY A 35 -18.32 -11.80 -8.02
CA GLY A 35 -18.79 -12.98 -8.75
C GLY A 35 -17.93 -13.30 -9.97
N GLU A 36 -18.60 -13.46 -11.12
CA GLU A 36 -18.01 -13.92 -12.39
C GLU A 36 -17.23 -12.84 -13.16
N LYS A 37 -17.40 -11.56 -12.83
CA LYS A 37 -16.71 -10.43 -13.45
C LYS A 37 -15.74 -9.82 -12.44
N ARG A 38 -14.66 -10.54 -12.18
CA ARG A 38 -13.60 -10.10 -11.28
C ARG A 38 -12.38 -9.71 -12.08
N GLU A 39 -11.75 -8.63 -11.68
CA GLU A 39 -10.52 -8.15 -12.29
C GLU A 39 -9.40 -8.13 -11.26
N PHE A 40 -8.19 -8.52 -11.67
CA PHE A 40 -6.99 -8.36 -10.87
C PHE A 40 -6.17 -7.20 -11.42
N TRP A 41 -6.07 -6.14 -10.62
CA TRP A 41 -5.35 -4.92 -10.92
C TRP A 41 -3.95 -4.98 -10.32
N VAL A 42 -2.96 -4.48 -11.07
CA VAL A 42 -1.59 -4.29 -10.63
C VAL A 42 -1.18 -2.86 -10.94
N MET A 43 -0.84 -2.11 -9.90
CA MET A 43 -0.70 -0.66 -9.95
C MET A 43 0.72 -0.21 -9.63
N GLY A 44 1.28 0.65 -10.49
CA GLY A 44 2.60 1.24 -10.33
C GLY A 44 3.74 0.22 -10.29
N GLY A 45 4.67 0.45 -9.36
CA GLY A 45 5.93 -0.27 -9.25
C GLY A 45 7.06 0.42 -10.02
N TYR A 46 8.14 -0.30 -10.24
CA TYR A 46 9.30 0.12 -11.03
C TYR A 46 9.85 -1.08 -11.80
N GLY A 47 10.56 -0.87 -12.91
CA GLY A 47 11.06 -2.01 -13.68
C GLY A 47 12.08 -1.71 -14.77
N GLU A 48 12.03 -0.55 -15.40
CA GLU A 48 13.12 -0.08 -16.25
C GLU A 48 14.17 0.64 -15.42
N SER A 49 15.39 0.70 -15.93
CA SER A 49 16.45 1.50 -15.33
C SER A 49 16.94 2.52 -16.34
N ARG A 50 17.19 3.73 -15.86
CA ARG A 50 17.86 4.80 -16.61
C ARG A 50 19.14 5.19 -15.91
N THR A 51 20.10 5.75 -16.63
CA THR A 51 21.30 6.33 -16.02
C THR A 51 21.10 7.83 -15.80
N ILE A 52 21.37 8.30 -14.59
CA ILE A 52 21.52 9.73 -14.31
C ILE A 52 22.98 10.11 -14.61
N SER A 53 23.16 11.11 -15.45
CA SER A 53 24.46 11.61 -15.91
C SER A 53 25.36 10.52 -16.52
N GLY A 54 24.77 9.45 -17.09
CA GLY A 54 25.51 8.33 -17.68
C GLY A 54 26.18 7.39 -16.67
N VAL A 55 26.04 7.61 -15.36
CA VAL A 55 26.82 6.90 -14.32
C VAL A 55 25.93 6.14 -13.34
N PHE A 56 24.84 6.75 -12.86
CA PHE A 56 24.06 6.17 -11.76
C PHE A 56 22.78 5.53 -12.27
N PRO A 57 22.63 4.18 -12.20
CA PRO A 57 21.36 3.55 -12.53
C PRO A 57 20.29 3.97 -11.52
N VAL A 58 19.14 4.36 -12.03
CA VAL A 58 17.96 4.72 -11.24
C VAL A 58 16.75 4.04 -11.84
N ASP A 59 16.01 3.35 -10.98
CA ASP A 59 14.77 2.68 -11.37
C ASP A 59 13.74 3.72 -11.85
N GLU A 60 13.11 3.40 -12.97
CA GLU A 60 11.99 4.13 -13.50
C GLU A 60 10.70 3.62 -12.87
N TYR A 61 10.03 4.51 -12.13
CA TYR A 61 8.73 4.23 -11.53
C TYR A 61 7.63 4.35 -12.57
N TYR A 62 6.77 3.34 -12.60
CA TYR A 62 5.58 3.31 -13.43
C TYR A 62 4.45 4.12 -12.79
N ARG A 63 3.77 4.87 -13.65
CA ARG A 63 2.59 5.67 -13.30
C ARG A 63 1.30 5.04 -13.78
N ASP A 64 1.40 3.86 -14.37
CA ASP A 64 0.30 3.14 -14.98
C ASP A 64 -0.26 2.05 -14.04
N ALA A 65 -1.39 1.52 -14.45
CA ALA A 65 -1.91 0.26 -13.96
C ALA A 65 -2.15 -0.70 -15.12
N VAL A 66 -2.04 -1.98 -14.84
CA VAL A 66 -2.44 -3.06 -15.73
C VAL A 66 -3.45 -3.93 -15.02
N VAL A 67 -4.32 -4.55 -15.78
CA VAL A 67 -5.39 -5.37 -15.21
C VAL A 67 -5.61 -6.61 -16.05
N MET A 68 -5.93 -7.70 -15.36
CA MET A 68 -6.29 -8.97 -15.94
C MET A 68 -7.74 -9.29 -15.58
N GLU A 69 -8.56 -9.56 -16.58
CA GLU A 69 -9.89 -10.13 -16.36
C GLU A 69 -9.76 -11.58 -15.88
N LEU A 70 -10.41 -11.92 -14.77
CA LEU A 70 -10.53 -13.28 -14.28
C LEU A 70 -11.90 -13.81 -14.67
N ARG A 71 -11.91 -14.82 -15.55
CA ARG A 71 -13.13 -15.54 -15.94
C ARG A 71 -13.27 -16.78 -15.07
N SER A 72 -14.47 -17.03 -14.54
CA SER A 72 -14.79 -18.27 -13.83
C SER A 72 -14.45 -19.48 -14.73
N GLY A 73 -13.61 -20.39 -14.23
CA GLY A 73 -13.28 -21.66 -14.91
C GLY A 73 -11.98 -21.67 -15.73
N ASN A 74 -11.43 -20.53 -16.13
CA ASN A 74 -10.16 -20.46 -16.85
C ASN A 74 -9.10 -19.78 -15.97
N GLY A 75 -7.90 -20.37 -15.89
CA GLY A 75 -6.77 -19.89 -15.11
C GLY A 75 -6.17 -18.59 -15.64
N GLY A 76 -6.90 -17.48 -15.57
CA GLY A 76 -6.43 -16.15 -15.97
C GLY A 76 -6.87 -15.72 -17.38
N GLY A 77 -6.90 -14.40 -17.58
CA GLY A 77 -7.15 -13.75 -18.87
C GLY A 77 -5.94 -12.94 -19.34
N ARG A 78 -6.06 -12.26 -20.48
CA ARG A 78 -4.99 -11.38 -20.98
C ARG A 78 -4.92 -10.09 -20.18
N TRP A 79 -3.72 -9.58 -20.00
CA TRP A 79 -3.48 -8.26 -19.42
C TRP A 79 -3.87 -7.14 -20.39
N ARG A 80 -4.52 -6.10 -19.87
CA ARG A 80 -4.77 -4.82 -20.55
C ARG A 80 -4.17 -3.66 -19.77
N GLN A 81 -3.64 -2.67 -20.47
CA GLN A 81 -3.15 -1.43 -19.87
C GLN A 81 -4.32 -0.49 -19.60
N ILE A 82 -4.24 0.25 -18.48
CA ILE A 82 -5.20 1.31 -18.11
C ILE A 82 -4.71 2.68 -18.59
N GLY A 83 -3.39 2.88 -18.61
CA GLY A 83 -2.76 4.17 -18.88
C GLY A 83 -2.30 4.87 -17.60
N ASP A 84 -1.69 6.05 -17.77
CA ASP A 84 -1.10 6.82 -16.68
C ASP A 84 -2.17 7.40 -15.76
N MET A 85 -1.95 7.28 -14.45
CA MET A 85 -2.86 7.73 -13.38
C MET A 85 -2.65 9.20 -12.98
N TRP A 86 -1.65 9.85 -13.57
CA TRP A 86 -1.16 11.20 -13.26
C TRP A 86 -1.00 12.00 -14.56
N GLU A 87 -1.13 13.32 -14.50
CA GLU A 87 -0.85 14.22 -15.63
C GLU A 87 0.64 14.39 -15.88
N GLU A 88 0.96 14.94 -17.04
CA GLU A 88 2.32 15.36 -17.34
C GLU A 88 2.75 16.44 -16.34
N GLY A 89 3.97 16.29 -15.79
CA GLY A 89 4.47 17.16 -14.72
C GLY A 89 4.04 16.75 -13.31
N GLU A 90 3.02 15.92 -13.15
CA GLU A 90 2.63 15.37 -11.86
C GLU A 90 3.58 14.24 -11.40
N ARG A 91 3.30 13.71 -10.21
CA ARG A 91 4.11 12.75 -9.48
C ARG A 91 4.39 11.46 -10.29
N ARG A 92 5.58 10.87 -10.12
CA ARG A 92 5.97 9.60 -10.76
C ARG A 92 5.90 8.37 -9.85
N ARG A 93 6.22 8.54 -8.55
CA ARG A 93 6.40 7.44 -7.60
C ARG A 93 5.21 7.32 -6.67
N LEU A 94 4.53 6.18 -6.64
CA LEU A 94 3.44 5.96 -5.68
C LEU A 94 3.98 5.84 -4.24
N GLY A 95 3.21 6.33 -3.27
CA GLY A 95 3.44 6.17 -1.84
C GLY A 95 3.00 4.79 -1.33
N LYS A 96 2.76 4.67 -0.02
CA LYS A 96 2.24 3.42 0.57
C LYS A 96 0.75 3.31 0.21
N ILE A 97 0.37 2.29 -0.56
CA ILE A 97 -1.03 2.06 -0.95
C ILE A 97 -1.65 1.00 -0.06
N VAL A 98 -2.88 1.24 0.36
CA VAL A 98 -3.75 0.27 1.04
C VAL A 98 -5.10 0.20 0.35
N VAL A 99 -5.71 -0.97 0.48
CA VAL A 99 -6.99 -1.28 -0.17
C VAL A 99 -8.00 -1.68 0.89
N ILE A 100 -9.16 -1.03 0.89
CA ILE A 100 -10.35 -1.43 1.63
C ILE A 100 -11.24 -2.22 0.68
N ASP A 101 -11.37 -3.52 0.92
CA ASP A 101 -12.29 -4.36 0.16
C ASP A 101 -13.75 -3.93 0.37
N ASN A 102 -14.56 -4.02 -0.70
CA ASN A 102 -16.00 -3.71 -0.67
C ASN A 102 -16.36 -2.32 -0.10
N TYR A 103 -15.51 -1.32 -0.31
CA TYR A 103 -15.73 0.05 0.15
C TYR A 103 -17.05 0.67 -0.35
N ASN A 104 -17.33 0.55 -1.65
CA ASN A 104 -18.53 1.08 -2.29
C ASN A 104 -19.20 0.01 -3.16
N ARG A 105 -20.12 -0.78 -2.58
CA ARG A 105 -20.97 -1.75 -3.31
C ARG A 105 -20.20 -2.61 -4.35
N GLY A 106 -19.08 -3.21 -3.94
CA GLY A 106 -18.27 -4.08 -4.79
C GLY A 106 -17.06 -3.42 -5.46
N GLN A 107 -16.89 -2.09 -5.30
CA GLN A 107 -15.65 -1.41 -5.64
C GLN A 107 -14.74 -1.27 -4.40
N PRO A 108 -13.45 -1.60 -4.51
CA PRO A 108 -12.51 -1.36 -3.43
C PRO A 108 -12.22 0.14 -3.27
N GLY A 109 -11.93 0.54 -2.04
CA GLY A 109 -11.41 1.87 -1.73
C GLY A 109 -9.89 1.80 -1.74
N ILE A 110 -9.25 2.47 -2.71
CA ILE A 110 -7.81 2.43 -2.89
C ILE A 110 -7.25 3.78 -2.42
N PHE A 111 -6.38 3.73 -1.43
CA PHE A 111 -5.84 4.92 -0.78
C PHE A 111 -4.32 4.87 -0.77
N MET A 112 -3.69 6.02 -0.98
CA MET A 112 -2.24 6.18 -0.94
C MET A 112 -1.88 7.18 0.16
N LEU A 113 -0.97 6.80 1.05
CA LEU A 113 -0.28 7.72 1.93
C LEU A 113 1.06 8.09 1.31
N ASP A 114 1.27 9.38 1.15
CA ASP A 114 2.52 9.94 0.65
C ASP A 114 2.95 11.10 1.54
N GLY A 115 4.06 10.93 2.26
CA GLY A 115 4.42 11.84 3.34
C GLY A 115 3.32 11.89 4.41
N ASP A 116 2.62 13.01 4.49
CA ASP A 116 1.46 13.24 5.37
C ASP A 116 0.13 13.42 4.63
N GLU A 117 0.11 13.24 3.31
CA GLU A 117 -1.05 13.43 2.44
C GLU A 117 -1.69 12.09 2.07
N PHE A 118 -3.02 12.02 2.18
CA PHE A 118 -3.82 10.90 1.72
C PHE A 118 -4.48 11.23 0.39
N PHE A 119 -4.28 10.34 -0.58
CA PHE A 119 -4.97 10.36 -1.84
C PHE A 119 -5.91 9.16 -1.93
N ARG A 120 -7.04 9.34 -2.61
CA ARG A 120 -7.97 8.28 -3.02
C ARG A 120 -7.87 8.10 -4.53
N TYR A 121 -7.86 6.86 -4.99
CA TYR A 121 -7.89 6.58 -6.42
C TYR A 121 -9.33 6.53 -6.92
N GLU A 122 -9.61 7.30 -7.97
CA GLU A 122 -10.87 7.33 -8.72
C GLU A 122 -10.73 6.50 -9.98
N MET A 123 -11.30 5.30 -9.94
CA MET A 123 -11.21 4.34 -11.04
C MET A 123 -11.86 4.84 -12.33
N ALA A 124 -12.97 5.59 -12.24
CA ALA A 124 -13.72 6.07 -13.40
C ALA A 124 -12.93 7.10 -14.24
N SER A 125 -12.15 7.94 -13.58
CA SER A 125 -11.32 8.97 -14.22
C SER A 125 -9.87 8.51 -14.39
N ASN A 126 -9.49 7.36 -13.83
CA ASN A 126 -8.11 6.89 -13.74
C ASN A 126 -7.19 7.95 -13.08
N ARG A 127 -7.61 8.50 -11.94
CA ARG A 127 -6.89 9.60 -11.25
C ARG A 127 -6.74 9.37 -9.76
N TRP A 128 -5.70 9.93 -9.19
CA TRP A 128 -5.60 10.14 -7.75
C TRP A 128 -6.15 11.52 -7.40
N VAL A 129 -6.97 11.58 -6.34
CA VAL A 129 -7.51 12.82 -5.80
C VAL A 129 -7.12 12.96 -4.34
N GLU A 130 -6.84 14.18 -3.89
CA GLU A 130 -6.59 14.44 -2.47
C GLU A 130 -7.84 14.09 -1.64
N GLU A 131 -7.65 13.33 -0.57
CA GLU A 131 -8.72 12.85 0.31
C GLU A 131 -8.62 13.49 1.71
N SER A 132 -7.42 13.48 2.29
CA SER A 132 -7.20 14.04 3.63
C SER A 132 -5.72 14.23 3.93
N ARG A 133 -5.40 14.70 5.14
CA ARG A 133 -4.04 14.87 5.63
C ARG A 133 -3.91 14.33 7.05
N VAL A 134 -2.79 13.65 7.33
CA VAL A 134 -2.46 13.14 8.66
C VAL A 134 -2.38 14.33 9.65
N PRO A 135 -3.22 14.37 10.70
CA PRO A 135 -3.33 15.56 11.56
C PRO A 135 -2.07 15.92 12.32
N ARG A 136 -1.35 14.92 12.86
CA ARG A 136 -0.09 15.09 13.58
C ARG A 136 1.04 14.45 12.81
N LYS A 137 1.96 15.29 12.34
CA LYS A 137 3.18 14.83 11.67
C LYS A 137 4.08 14.12 12.68
N SER A 138 4.74 13.06 12.24
CA SER A 138 5.84 12.48 13.01
C SER A 138 6.95 13.52 13.16
N PRO A 139 7.44 13.77 14.38
CA PRO A 139 8.46 14.78 14.64
C PRO A 139 9.85 14.46 14.02
N PHE A 140 10.08 13.27 13.45
CA PHE A 140 11.43 12.83 13.06
C PHE A 140 11.55 12.12 11.71
N ASN A 141 10.71 12.46 10.72
CA ASN A 141 10.75 11.79 9.42
C ASN A 141 10.59 10.24 9.56
N SER A 142 9.95 9.79 10.64
CA SER A 142 9.83 8.37 10.93
C SER A 142 8.87 7.74 9.92
N SER A 143 9.19 6.56 9.44
CA SER A 143 8.30 5.80 8.59
C SER A 143 6.97 5.49 9.28
N TYR A 144 5.89 5.70 8.55
CA TYR A 144 4.56 5.28 8.97
C TYR A 144 4.32 3.82 8.57
N GLY A 145 3.80 3.02 9.49
CA GLY A 145 3.04 1.84 9.14
C GLY A 145 1.68 2.27 8.61
N LEU A 146 1.17 1.57 7.59
CA LEU A 146 -0.15 1.84 7.02
C LEU A 146 -0.89 0.52 6.83
N VAL A 147 -2.12 0.45 7.34
CA VAL A 147 -2.99 -0.73 7.16
C VAL A 147 -4.46 -0.32 7.10
N ALA A 148 -5.24 -1.02 6.29
CA ALA A 148 -6.68 -0.91 6.24
C ALA A 148 -7.32 -1.96 7.16
N LEU A 149 -8.11 -1.52 8.14
CA LEU A 149 -8.76 -2.39 9.12
C LEU A 149 -10.20 -1.91 9.36
N ASN A 150 -11.17 -2.81 9.25
CA ASN A 150 -12.60 -2.54 9.48
C ASN A 150 -13.16 -1.33 8.71
N GLY A 151 -12.70 -1.12 7.47
CA GLY A 151 -13.12 0.00 6.63
C GLY A 151 -12.47 1.34 6.97
N GLU A 152 -11.44 1.35 7.80
CA GLU A 152 -10.71 2.53 8.24
C GLU A 152 -9.22 2.40 7.96
N LEU A 153 -8.52 3.53 7.84
CA LEU A 153 -7.10 3.59 7.53
C LEU A 153 -6.32 3.91 8.81
N TYR A 154 -5.37 3.05 9.17
CA TYR A 154 -4.55 3.18 10.36
C TYR A 154 -3.14 3.62 9.96
N VAL A 155 -2.76 4.83 10.35
CA VAL A 155 -1.40 5.34 10.26
C VAL A 155 -0.71 5.11 11.59
N ILE A 156 0.28 4.23 11.62
CA ILE A 156 0.96 3.80 12.85
C ILE A 156 2.37 4.38 12.88
N SER A 157 2.75 5.00 13.99
CA SER A 157 4.11 5.45 14.26
C SER A 157 4.56 5.06 15.66
N LEU A 158 5.88 4.97 15.84
CA LEU A 158 6.48 4.80 17.17
C LEU A 158 6.73 6.17 17.80
N MET A 159 6.17 6.39 18.97
CA MET A 159 6.54 7.54 19.80
C MET A 159 7.81 7.20 20.57
N LYS A 160 8.89 7.95 20.32
CA LYS A 160 10.06 7.97 21.20
C LYS A 160 9.71 8.84 22.40
N THR A 161 9.77 8.27 23.60
CA THR A 161 9.67 9.05 24.82
C THR A 161 10.98 9.81 25.00
N GLU A 162 11.00 11.09 24.63
CA GLU A 162 12.06 11.99 25.07
C GLU A 162 11.89 12.25 26.57
N SER A 163 12.49 11.40 27.41
CA SER A 163 12.70 11.75 28.81
C SER A 163 14.19 11.80 29.07
N ALA A 164 14.66 12.98 29.51
CA ALA A 164 16.03 13.21 29.99
C ALA A 164 16.38 12.30 31.19
N GLU A 165 15.39 11.72 31.86
CA GLU A 165 15.56 10.82 33.01
C GLU A 165 15.88 9.37 32.58
N ALA A 166 15.61 9.01 31.33
CA ALA A 166 15.87 7.65 30.81
C ALA A 166 17.37 7.34 30.59
N ARG A 167 18.27 8.31 30.78
CA ARG A 167 19.73 8.07 30.69
C ARG A 167 20.32 7.35 31.91
N ARG A 168 19.60 7.29 33.03
CA ARG A 168 20.13 6.72 34.29
C ARG A 168 19.73 5.28 34.59
N LEU A 169 18.89 4.64 33.76
CA LEU A 169 18.50 3.23 33.96
C LEU A 169 18.62 2.47 32.64
N ARG A 170 19.86 2.12 32.27
CA ARG A 170 20.10 1.04 31.31
C ARG A 170 19.57 -0.26 31.94
N HIS A 171 18.92 -1.07 31.10
CA HIS A 171 18.30 -2.37 31.40
C HIS A 171 16.91 -2.29 32.04
N HIS A 172 15.86 -2.09 31.22
CA HIS A 172 14.69 -2.97 31.20
C HIS A 172 13.84 -2.74 29.94
N LYS A 173 13.62 -3.85 29.23
CA LYS A 173 12.72 -4.14 28.10
C LYS A 173 11.32 -3.50 28.24
N LYS A 174 11.15 -2.20 27.99
CA LYS A 174 9.82 -1.61 27.78
C LYS A 174 9.60 -1.42 26.29
N GLY A 175 8.62 -2.15 25.74
CA GLY A 175 8.17 -1.95 24.36
C GLY A 175 7.83 -0.48 24.13
N GLY A 176 8.14 0.02 22.93
CA GLY A 176 7.85 1.40 22.55
C GLY A 176 6.37 1.74 22.68
N THR A 177 6.01 3.02 22.64
CA THR A 177 4.60 3.43 22.56
C THR A 177 4.22 3.53 21.09
N LEU A 178 3.10 2.90 20.71
CA LEU A 178 2.51 3.06 19.39
C LEU A 178 1.51 4.21 19.42
N TYR A 179 1.65 5.10 18.45
CA TYR A 179 0.67 6.12 18.16
C TYR A 179 -0.01 5.80 16.84
N MET A 180 -1.34 5.76 16.87
CA MET A 180 -2.16 5.44 15.71
C MET A 180 -3.05 6.63 15.42
N GLN A 181 -3.01 7.11 14.18
CA GLN A 181 -3.96 8.07 13.65
C GLN A 181 -4.87 7.34 12.68
N ILE A 182 -6.16 7.34 12.99
CA ILE A 182 -7.15 6.50 12.31
C ILE A 182 -8.09 7.39 11.53
N TYR A 183 -8.11 7.20 10.22
CA TYR A 183 -8.99 7.91 9.31
C TYR A 183 -10.19 7.04 8.95
N ASN A 184 -11.39 7.60 9.10
CA ASN A 184 -12.61 7.00 8.59
C ASN A 184 -12.97 7.66 7.26
N PRO A 185 -12.74 7.00 6.11
CA PRO A 185 -13.01 7.58 4.79
C PRO A 185 -14.51 7.82 4.51
N GLN A 186 -15.42 7.04 5.11
CA GLN A 186 -16.86 7.22 4.96
C GLN A 186 -17.37 8.46 5.71
N LYS A 187 -16.85 8.69 6.93
CA LYS A 187 -17.22 9.83 7.77
C LYS A 187 -16.36 11.06 7.52
N LYS A 188 -15.23 10.90 6.82
CA LYS A 188 -14.17 11.90 6.63
C LYS A 188 -13.65 12.49 7.95
N THR A 189 -13.52 11.65 8.98
CA THR A 189 -13.07 12.07 10.31
C THR A 189 -11.81 11.34 10.75
N TRP A 190 -10.98 12.05 11.50
CA TRP A 190 -9.81 11.50 12.17
C TRP A 190 -10.06 11.23 13.65
N ARG A 191 -9.44 10.19 14.17
CA ARG A 191 -9.24 9.99 15.62
C ARG A 191 -7.82 9.49 15.89
N SER A 192 -7.42 9.49 17.16
CA SER A 192 -6.11 8.97 17.54
C SER A 192 -6.20 8.00 18.71
N LEU A 193 -5.28 7.05 18.73
CA LEU A 193 -5.13 6.03 19.77
C LEU A 193 -3.66 5.92 20.14
N VAL A 194 -3.38 5.90 21.44
CA VAL A 194 -2.05 5.64 21.98
C VAL A 194 -2.12 4.32 22.72
N THR A 195 -1.21 3.39 22.41
CA THR A 195 -1.14 2.10 23.10
C THR A 195 0.30 1.65 23.30
N ARG A 196 0.53 0.72 24.23
CA ARG A 196 1.84 0.09 24.39
C ARG A 196 2.09 -0.86 23.24
N SER A 197 3.30 -0.84 22.68
CA SER A 197 3.71 -1.83 21.70
C SER A 197 3.68 -3.23 22.34
N PRO A 198 3.03 -4.23 21.71
CA PRO A 198 3.16 -5.61 22.14
C PRO A 198 4.56 -6.18 21.86
N PHE A 199 5.36 -5.49 21.04
CA PHE A 199 6.70 -5.91 20.66
C PHE A 199 7.75 -5.38 21.64
N HIS A 200 8.66 -6.25 22.05
CA HIS A 200 9.80 -5.92 22.91
C HIS A 200 10.93 -5.19 22.18
N HIS A 201 10.86 -5.08 20.85
CA HIS A 201 11.89 -4.49 19.99
C HIS A 201 11.30 -3.33 19.19
N PRO A 202 12.10 -2.33 18.80
CA PRO A 202 11.67 -1.29 17.87
C PRO A 202 11.22 -1.92 16.55
N MET A 203 10.07 -1.47 16.03
CA MET A 203 9.62 -1.84 14.69
C MET A 203 10.15 -0.85 13.66
N ASP A 204 10.58 -1.37 12.51
CA ASP A 204 10.88 -0.59 11.32
C ASP A 204 9.73 -0.74 10.32
N PHE A 205 8.98 0.34 10.10
CA PHE A 205 7.83 0.33 9.20
C PHE A 205 8.21 0.50 7.72
N ASP A 206 9.49 0.70 7.39
CA ASP A 206 9.94 0.68 5.99
C ASP A 206 10.16 -0.73 5.45
N THR A 207 10.48 -1.66 6.34
CA THR A 207 10.72 -3.07 5.99
C THR A 207 9.60 -4.01 6.44
N ALA A 208 8.72 -3.57 7.34
CA ALA A 208 7.61 -4.39 7.82
C ALA A 208 6.51 -4.58 6.76
N ALA A 209 6.06 -5.83 6.59
CA ALA A 209 4.81 -6.14 5.93
C ALA A 209 3.65 -6.07 6.93
N MET A 210 2.59 -5.37 6.55
CA MET A 210 1.38 -5.22 7.38
C MET A 210 0.17 -5.75 6.61
N CYS A 211 -0.62 -6.61 7.24
CA CYS A 211 -1.84 -7.14 6.67
C CYS A 211 -2.93 -7.29 7.73
N THR A 212 -4.18 -7.36 7.26
CA THR A 212 -5.33 -7.67 8.10
C THR A 212 -5.61 -9.16 8.00
N VAL A 213 -5.64 -9.84 9.14
CA VAL A 213 -6.01 -11.25 9.24
C VAL A 213 -7.41 -11.32 9.85
N ARG A 214 -8.33 -12.02 9.18
CA ARG A 214 -9.62 -12.39 9.77
C ARG A 214 -9.39 -13.66 10.59
N MET A 215 -9.66 -13.59 11.88
CA MET A 215 -9.68 -14.74 12.79
C MET A 215 -11.08 -15.32 12.90
#